data_AF-A0A1F0CAY7-F1
#
_entry.id   AF-A0A1F0CAY7-F1
#
_cell.length_a   1.000
_cell.length_b   1.000
_cell.length_c   1.000
_cell.angle_alpha   90.00
_cell.angle_beta   90.00
_cell.angle_gamma   90.00
#
_symmetry.space_group_name_H-M   'P 1'
#
loop_
_entity.id
_entity.type
_entity.pdbx_description
1 polymer ?
#
loop_
_entity_poly.entity_id
_entity_poly.type
_entity_poly.pdbx_seq_one_letter_code
_entity_poly.pdbx_strand_id
1 'polypeptide(L)'
;MINLFDSYTQSSWDLHFSLIKSGYINPTIALNDDGFLPDDVTSPYLYYTGFAKTGAGRPLYYNELRVPDTWEIIGFSSGADIVDLGVKKGRIIYANPNHKRLIKEVDWFDEQGRVILKDRFNKFGFCFAQTFYNADGQAIQTSYYNKDRQEVISENHMTGDYILNDNNQFKVFKSKVEFVINYLQEAKFNLDRIFYNSLSTPFLVSFYLNRLESKDVLFWQEPLVDDIPGNMRLLLNNPSPNTKIVIQSYEAYANAMRLLTDEEQKQVSFLGFMYPLKETEKLHNQALILTNSDQIEALESLVTSLPNLTFNIGALTEMSSDLMNFGKYDNVVLYPNITTNQIQYLSNICAFYLDINHHNEILSAVRSAFEHQQLIFAFEETSHQIRFVSPKNIFPKKDIFTFISHLQPLIGNKCNIEKALKQQLEDCHVSSSTQYQSVIN
;
A
#
# COMPACT_ATOMS: atom_id res chain seq x y z
N MET A 1 -9.85 -8.11 -21.78
CA MET A 1 -9.77 -6.97 -20.88
C MET A 1 -8.69 -7.22 -19.85
N ILE A 2 -7.98 -6.18 -19.41
CA ILE A 2 -6.91 -6.26 -18.41
C ILE A 2 -7.01 -5.12 -17.40
N ASN A 3 -6.42 -5.32 -16.22
CA ASN A 3 -6.04 -4.24 -15.32
C ASN A 3 -4.54 -3.95 -15.51
N LEU A 4 -4.17 -2.70 -15.78
CA LEU A 4 -2.80 -2.26 -16.03
C LEU A 4 -2.43 -1.19 -15.00
N PHE A 5 -1.77 -1.61 -13.93
CA PHE A 5 -1.37 -0.73 -12.83
C PHE A 5 0.08 -0.31 -12.98
N ASP A 6 0.39 0.94 -12.64
CA ASP A 6 1.77 1.43 -12.71
C ASP A 6 2.65 0.70 -11.69
N SER A 7 2.27 0.73 -10.42
CA SER A 7 2.89 -0.04 -9.34
C SER A 7 1.81 -0.79 -8.56
N TYR A 8 2.14 -1.90 -7.90
CA TYR A 8 1.17 -2.62 -7.06
C TYR A 8 1.20 -2.15 -5.61
N THR A 9 0.59 -0.99 -5.36
CA THR A 9 0.49 -0.39 -4.02
C THR A 9 -0.75 -0.88 -3.25
N GLN A 10 -0.93 -0.43 -2.00
CA GLN A 10 -2.16 -0.70 -1.24
C GLN A 10 -3.41 -0.19 -1.99
N SER A 11 -3.37 1.00 -2.60
CA SER A 11 -4.50 1.54 -3.38
C SER A 11 -4.77 0.73 -4.65
N SER A 12 -3.72 0.16 -5.26
CA SER A 12 -3.85 -0.76 -6.40
C SER A 12 -4.51 -2.07 -5.97
N TRP A 13 -4.14 -2.59 -4.79
CA TRP A 13 -4.78 -3.75 -4.18
C TRP A 13 -6.26 -3.47 -3.85
N ASP A 14 -6.58 -2.31 -3.25
CA ASP A 14 -7.96 -1.95 -2.92
C ASP A 14 -8.82 -1.82 -4.19
N LEU A 15 -8.29 -1.24 -5.27
CA LEU A 15 -8.95 -1.24 -6.58
C LEU A 15 -9.13 -2.65 -7.12
N HIS A 16 -8.08 -3.48 -7.11
CA HIS A 16 -8.12 -4.86 -7.58
C HIS A 16 -9.20 -5.67 -6.86
N PHE A 17 -9.24 -5.58 -5.53
CA PHE A 17 -10.25 -6.21 -4.69
C PHE A 17 -11.67 -5.73 -5.06
N SER A 18 -11.85 -4.42 -5.22
CA SER A 18 -13.15 -3.82 -5.55
C SER A 18 -13.66 -4.29 -6.92
N LEU A 19 -12.77 -4.37 -7.92
CA LEU A 19 -13.08 -4.88 -9.24
C LEU A 19 -13.52 -6.35 -9.21
N ILE A 20 -12.75 -7.22 -8.52
CA ILE A 20 -13.10 -8.64 -8.36
C ILE A 20 -14.47 -8.78 -7.68
N LYS A 21 -14.70 -8.06 -6.57
CA LYS A 21 -15.97 -8.11 -5.83
C LYS A 21 -17.17 -7.60 -6.63
N SER A 22 -16.92 -6.79 -7.65
CA SER A 22 -17.95 -6.25 -8.53
C SER A 22 -18.19 -7.10 -9.80
N GLY A 23 -17.44 -8.20 -9.96
CA GLY A 23 -17.55 -9.13 -11.08
C GLY A 23 -16.56 -8.90 -12.23
N TYR A 24 -15.61 -7.97 -12.08
CA TYR A 24 -14.57 -7.70 -13.07
C TYR A 24 -13.30 -8.50 -12.78
N ILE A 25 -13.31 -9.78 -13.18
CA ILE A 25 -12.18 -10.71 -12.99
C ILE A 25 -11.28 -10.64 -14.23
N ASN A 26 -10.36 -9.69 -14.25
CA ASN A 26 -9.40 -9.51 -15.34
C ASN A 26 -8.00 -9.97 -14.94
N PRO A 27 -7.16 -10.38 -15.90
CA PRO A 27 -5.72 -10.42 -15.66
C PRO A 27 -5.22 -9.05 -15.19
N THR A 28 -4.47 -9.05 -14.09
CA THR A 28 -3.91 -7.84 -13.49
C THR A 28 -2.40 -7.79 -13.68
N ILE A 29 -1.92 -6.69 -14.24
CA ILE A 29 -0.52 -6.44 -14.56
C ILE A 29 -0.03 -5.24 -13.77
N ALA A 30 1.11 -5.38 -13.08
CA ALA A 30 1.87 -4.28 -12.50
C ALA A 30 3.11 -3.97 -13.36
N LEU A 31 3.31 -2.69 -13.72
CA LEU A 31 4.42 -2.27 -14.58
C LEU A 31 5.72 -1.98 -13.82
N ASN A 32 5.65 -1.83 -12.50
CA ASN A 32 6.78 -1.79 -11.59
C ASN A 32 6.66 -2.97 -10.64
N ASP A 33 7.56 -3.93 -10.80
CA ASP A 33 7.61 -5.16 -10.02
C ASP A 33 8.68 -5.04 -8.93
N ASP A 34 8.25 -5.10 -7.67
CA ASP A 34 9.15 -5.01 -6.52
C ASP A 34 9.61 -6.39 -6.01
N GLY A 35 9.24 -7.45 -6.72
CA GLY A 35 9.56 -8.84 -6.41
C GLY A 35 8.52 -9.56 -5.55
N PHE A 36 7.53 -8.85 -4.99
CA PHE A 36 6.57 -9.39 -4.01
C PHE A 36 5.11 -9.31 -4.47
N LEU A 37 4.88 -9.30 -5.78
CA LEU A 37 3.53 -9.32 -6.35
C LEU A 37 2.72 -10.54 -5.85
N PRO A 38 1.41 -10.39 -5.58
CA PRO A 38 0.51 -11.50 -5.31
C PRO A 38 0.47 -12.54 -6.44
N ASP A 39 -0.03 -13.74 -6.16
CA ASP A 39 -0.04 -14.84 -7.14
C ASP A 39 -1.00 -14.60 -8.32
N ASP A 40 -2.02 -13.76 -8.13
CA ASP A 40 -3.00 -13.36 -9.15
C ASP A 40 -2.60 -12.09 -9.92
N VAL A 41 -1.37 -11.59 -9.71
CA VAL A 41 -0.82 -10.41 -10.37
C VAL A 41 0.46 -10.77 -11.09
N THR A 42 0.60 -10.31 -12.33
CA THR A 42 1.81 -10.53 -13.15
C THR A 42 2.51 -9.21 -13.48
N SER A 43 3.69 -9.31 -14.07
CA SER A 43 4.45 -8.18 -14.61
C SER A 43 5.21 -8.64 -15.87
N PRO A 44 5.62 -7.71 -16.75
CA PRO A 44 6.51 -8.06 -17.86
C PRO A 44 7.81 -8.71 -17.37
N TYR A 45 8.36 -8.25 -16.23
CA TYR A 45 9.59 -8.79 -15.65
C TYR A 45 9.40 -10.23 -15.16
N LEU A 46 8.34 -10.49 -14.40
CA LEU A 46 7.99 -11.82 -13.89
C LEU A 46 7.73 -12.82 -15.03
N TYR A 47 7.12 -12.34 -16.12
CA TYR A 47 6.84 -13.13 -17.31
C TYR A 47 8.12 -13.55 -18.04
N TYR A 48 8.95 -12.58 -18.45
CA TYR A 48 10.14 -12.87 -19.26
C TYR A 48 11.24 -13.60 -18.47
N THR A 49 11.42 -13.28 -17.19
CA THR A 49 12.39 -14.00 -16.33
C THR A 49 11.97 -15.45 -16.03
N GLY A 50 10.73 -15.82 -16.36
CA GLY A 50 10.20 -17.18 -16.20
C GLY A 50 9.76 -17.53 -14.78
N PHE A 51 9.89 -16.61 -13.83
CA PHE A 51 9.47 -16.81 -12.44
C PHE A 51 7.94 -16.97 -12.31
N ALA A 52 7.14 -16.45 -13.24
CA ALA A 52 5.69 -16.71 -13.28
C ALA A 52 5.35 -18.21 -13.37
N LYS A 53 6.19 -19.01 -14.05
CA LYS A 53 5.94 -20.44 -14.31
C LYS A 53 6.76 -21.36 -13.40
N THR A 54 7.96 -20.94 -13.06
CA THR A 54 8.97 -21.79 -12.40
C THR A 54 9.38 -21.29 -11.03
N GLY A 55 8.80 -20.17 -10.57
CA GLY A 55 9.04 -19.61 -9.25
C GLY A 55 8.66 -20.62 -8.17
N ALA A 56 9.67 -21.09 -7.43
CA ALA A 56 9.53 -21.95 -6.28
C ALA A 56 10.54 -21.50 -5.23
N GLY A 57 10.19 -21.63 -3.96
CA GLY A 57 11.05 -21.20 -2.85
C GLY A 57 10.32 -20.29 -1.88
N ARG A 58 11.08 -19.51 -1.12
CA ARG A 58 10.57 -18.53 -0.17
C ARG A 58 11.47 -17.30 -0.13
N PRO A 59 10.97 -16.15 0.32
CA PRO A 59 11.81 -14.98 0.50
C PRO A 59 12.95 -15.29 1.48
N LEU A 60 14.12 -14.69 1.23
CA LEU A 60 15.26 -14.82 2.13
C LEU A 60 14.98 -14.05 3.42
N TYR A 61 15.26 -14.66 4.55
CA TYR A 61 15.38 -13.96 5.81
C TYR A 61 16.73 -13.20 5.83
N TYR A 62 16.80 -12.08 6.56
CA TYR A 62 17.92 -11.14 6.44
C TYR A 62 19.32 -11.75 6.64
N ASN A 63 19.45 -12.75 7.52
CA ASN A 63 20.73 -13.42 7.81
C ASN A 63 21.05 -14.59 6.86
N GLU A 64 20.21 -14.85 5.87
CA GLU A 64 20.43 -15.87 4.83
C GLU A 64 21.10 -15.28 3.58
N LEU A 65 21.27 -13.95 3.53
CA LEU A 65 22.03 -13.29 2.49
C LEU A 65 23.47 -13.81 2.51
N ARG A 66 23.95 -14.28 1.36
CA ARG A 66 25.35 -14.70 1.22
C ARG A 66 26.24 -13.48 1.15
N VAL A 67 27.12 -13.33 2.14
CA VAL A 67 28.17 -12.31 2.22
C VAL A 67 29.54 -13.02 2.36
N PRO A 68 30.66 -12.33 2.07
CA PRO A 68 31.99 -12.88 2.33
C PRO A 68 32.18 -13.35 3.78
N ASP A 69 33.04 -14.36 3.99
CA ASP A 69 33.16 -15.07 5.28
C ASP A 69 33.54 -14.18 6.48
N THR A 70 34.19 -13.04 6.26
CA THR A 70 34.58 -12.09 7.32
C THR A 70 33.53 -11.03 7.61
N TRP A 71 32.42 -11.00 6.84
CA TRP A 71 31.40 -9.97 6.95
C TRP A 71 30.29 -10.40 7.91
N GLU A 72 29.76 -9.42 8.63
CA GLU A 72 28.69 -9.59 9.62
C GLU A 72 27.41 -8.90 9.14
N ILE A 73 26.26 -9.50 9.45
CA ILE A 73 24.94 -8.91 9.20
C ILE A 73 24.30 -8.56 10.55
N ILE A 74 24.09 -7.26 10.79
CA ILE A 74 23.53 -6.72 12.02
C ILE A 74 22.07 -6.32 11.77
N GLY A 75 21.14 -7.09 12.32
CA GLY A 75 19.70 -6.92 12.09
C GLY A 75 19.01 -5.97 13.08
N PHE A 76 18.17 -5.08 12.56
CA PHE A 76 17.28 -4.20 13.29
C PHE A 76 15.81 -4.50 12.95
N SER A 77 14.86 -3.76 13.55
CA SER A 77 13.42 -3.88 13.22
C SER A 77 13.05 -3.31 11.85
N SER A 78 13.82 -2.33 11.35
CA SER A 78 13.55 -1.59 10.11
C SER A 78 14.41 -2.01 8.91
N GLY A 79 15.45 -2.82 9.13
CA GLY A 79 16.40 -3.27 8.12
C GLY A 79 17.57 -3.99 8.77
N ALA A 80 18.64 -4.25 8.01
CA ALA A 80 19.91 -4.74 8.55
C ALA A 80 21.10 -4.03 7.90
N ASP A 81 22.22 -3.97 8.61
CA ASP A 81 23.48 -3.46 8.07
C ASP A 81 24.42 -4.62 7.77
N ILE A 82 25.22 -4.49 6.71
CA ILE A 82 26.28 -5.43 6.34
C ILE A 82 27.61 -4.74 6.64
N VAL A 83 28.46 -5.39 7.43
CA VAL A 83 29.66 -4.78 8.01
C VAL A 83 30.86 -5.70 7.83
N ASP A 84 32.02 -5.12 7.54
CA ASP A 84 33.31 -5.80 7.47
C ASP A 84 34.30 -5.07 8.38
N LEU A 85 34.74 -5.72 9.47
CA LEU A 85 35.66 -5.15 10.46
C LEU A 85 35.26 -3.73 10.95
N GLY A 86 33.97 -3.51 11.15
CA GLY A 86 33.40 -2.21 11.57
C GLY A 86 33.10 -1.22 10.45
N VAL A 87 33.48 -1.52 9.20
CA VAL A 87 33.17 -0.69 8.02
C VAL A 87 31.87 -1.15 7.39
N LYS A 88 30.91 -0.23 7.24
CA LYS A 88 29.63 -0.53 6.60
C LYS A 88 29.81 -0.76 5.09
N LYS A 89 29.42 -1.93 4.62
CA LYS A 89 29.51 -2.36 3.20
C LYS A 89 28.17 -2.33 2.48
N GLY A 90 27.07 -2.36 3.22
CA GLY A 90 25.75 -2.29 2.63
C GLY A 90 24.64 -2.20 3.66
N ARG A 91 23.41 -2.14 3.14
CA ARG A 91 22.17 -2.11 3.91
C ARG A 91 21.15 -3.04 3.27
N ILE A 92 20.54 -3.89 4.08
CA ILE A 92 19.39 -4.71 3.72
C ILE A 92 18.11 -3.93 4.05
N ILE A 93 17.25 -3.80 3.04
CA ILE A 93 15.91 -3.23 3.15
C ILE A 93 14.90 -4.38 3.17
N TYR A 94 14.02 -4.37 4.17
CA TYR A 94 13.02 -5.41 4.32
C TYR A 94 11.81 -5.22 3.40
N ALA A 95 11.23 -6.34 2.99
CA ALA A 95 9.91 -6.38 2.38
C ALA A 95 8.85 -6.05 3.43
N ASN A 96 7.80 -5.34 3.01
CA ASN A 96 6.68 -5.09 3.89
C ASN A 96 5.89 -6.39 4.15
N PRO A 97 5.49 -6.68 5.41
CA PRO A 97 5.76 -5.88 6.59
C PRO A 97 7.15 -6.17 7.20
N ASN A 98 7.87 -5.10 7.59
CA ASN A 98 9.28 -5.14 8.03
C ASN A 98 9.56 -6.10 9.20
N HIS A 99 8.59 -6.34 10.09
CA HIS A 99 8.78 -7.25 11.23
C HIS A 99 9.06 -8.70 10.81
N LYS A 100 8.71 -9.10 9.57
CA LYS A 100 9.06 -10.42 9.02
C LYS A 100 10.53 -10.52 8.61
N ARG A 101 11.26 -9.38 8.53
CA ARG A 101 12.69 -9.28 8.19
C ARG A 101 13.09 -10.07 6.93
N LEU A 102 12.19 -10.07 5.94
CA LEU A 102 12.42 -10.70 4.64
C LEU A 102 13.12 -9.70 3.73
N ILE A 103 14.13 -10.14 2.98
CA ILE A 103 14.93 -9.25 2.12
C ILE A 103 14.10 -8.83 0.91
N LYS A 104 13.99 -7.52 0.69
CA LYS A 104 13.49 -6.93 -0.56
C LYS A 104 14.62 -6.41 -1.43
N GLU A 105 15.52 -5.64 -0.83
CA GLU A 105 16.60 -4.96 -1.55
C GLU A 105 17.86 -4.95 -0.69
N VAL A 106 19.02 -4.97 -1.33
CA VAL A 106 20.33 -4.77 -0.69
C VAL A 106 21.05 -3.65 -1.42
N ASP A 107 21.28 -2.54 -0.72
CA ASP A 107 22.12 -1.44 -1.17
C ASP A 107 23.58 -1.76 -0.82
N TRP A 108 24.46 -1.82 -1.81
CA TRP A 108 25.90 -2.00 -1.62
C TRP A 108 26.63 -0.67 -1.76
N PHE A 109 27.61 -0.45 -0.88
CA PHE A 109 28.32 0.82 -0.78
C PHE A 109 29.77 0.73 -1.26
N ASP A 110 30.27 1.86 -1.77
CA ASP A 110 31.71 2.09 -1.91
C ASP A 110 32.36 2.50 -0.58
N GLU A 111 33.66 2.78 -0.62
CA GLU A 111 34.44 3.21 0.55
C GLU A 111 33.99 4.56 1.13
N GLN A 112 33.28 5.38 0.36
CA GLN A 112 32.73 6.67 0.79
C GLN A 112 31.29 6.54 1.30
N GLY A 113 30.71 5.33 1.32
CA GLY A 113 29.34 5.07 1.77
C GLY A 113 28.27 5.39 0.72
N ARG A 114 28.65 5.58 -0.54
CA ARG A 114 27.71 5.83 -1.65
C ARG A 114 27.19 4.52 -2.22
N VAL A 115 25.92 4.48 -2.60
CA VAL A 115 25.32 3.32 -3.27
C VAL A 115 25.94 3.14 -4.65
N ILE A 116 26.52 1.98 -4.92
CA ILE A 116 27.07 1.60 -6.23
C ILE A 116 26.26 0.52 -6.94
N LEU A 117 25.57 -0.32 -6.16
CA LEU A 117 24.78 -1.44 -6.66
C LEU A 117 23.57 -1.65 -5.75
N LYS A 118 22.43 -1.96 -6.36
CA LYS A 118 21.24 -2.45 -5.67
C LYS A 118 20.84 -3.81 -6.17
N ASP A 119 20.83 -4.79 -5.27
CA ASP A 119 20.28 -6.11 -5.57
C ASP A 119 18.82 -6.17 -5.12
N ARG A 120 17.91 -6.57 -6.00
CA ARG A 120 16.49 -6.78 -5.67
C ARG A 120 16.16 -8.26 -5.61
N PHE A 121 15.46 -8.65 -4.55
CA PHE A 121 15.07 -10.03 -4.28
C PHE A 121 13.57 -10.21 -4.46
N ASN A 122 13.17 -11.37 -4.97
CA ASN A 122 11.76 -11.71 -5.16
C ASN A 122 11.22 -12.62 -4.04
N LYS A 123 9.91 -12.84 -4.05
CA LYS A 123 9.21 -13.70 -3.09
C LYS A 123 9.65 -15.17 -3.12
N PHE A 124 10.45 -15.57 -4.11
CA PHE A 124 11.01 -16.92 -4.25
C PHE A 124 12.43 -17.03 -3.69
N GLY A 125 13.05 -15.92 -3.25
CA GLY A 125 14.38 -15.89 -2.65
C GLY A 125 15.53 -15.66 -3.63
N PHE A 126 15.24 -15.28 -4.87
CA PHE A 126 16.25 -15.02 -5.90
C PHE A 126 16.51 -13.52 -6.03
N CYS A 127 17.78 -13.16 -6.20
CA CYS A 127 18.14 -11.85 -6.73
C CYS A 127 17.75 -11.82 -8.21
N PHE A 128 16.67 -11.13 -8.54
CA PHE A 128 16.07 -11.13 -9.87
C PHE A 128 16.38 -9.86 -10.66
N ALA A 129 16.87 -8.81 -10.00
CA ALA A 129 17.29 -7.58 -10.65
C ALA A 129 18.47 -6.93 -9.93
N GLN A 130 19.35 -6.28 -10.69
CA GLN A 130 20.47 -5.50 -10.19
C GLN A 130 20.50 -4.13 -10.85
N THR A 131 20.61 -3.06 -10.07
CA THR A 131 20.74 -1.69 -10.60
C THR A 131 22.11 -1.11 -10.24
N PHE A 132 22.84 -0.65 -11.24
CA PHE A 132 24.15 0.00 -11.09
C PHE A 132 24.02 1.51 -11.04
N TYR A 133 24.82 2.16 -10.20
CA TYR A 133 24.80 3.61 -9.97
C TYR A 133 26.14 4.26 -10.34
N ASN A 134 26.09 5.48 -10.86
CA ASN A 134 27.28 6.29 -11.13
C ASN A 134 27.77 7.00 -9.86
N ALA A 135 28.91 7.70 -9.96
CA ALA A 135 29.50 8.46 -8.86
C ALA A 135 28.61 9.59 -8.31
N ASP A 136 27.63 10.06 -9.10
CA ASP A 136 26.65 11.08 -8.75
C ASP A 136 25.37 10.51 -8.11
N GLY A 137 25.29 9.19 -7.93
CA GLY A 137 24.13 8.51 -7.35
C GLY A 137 22.95 8.33 -8.31
N GLN A 138 23.17 8.45 -9.63
CA GLN A 138 22.15 8.20 -10.66
C GLN A 138 22.22 6.75 -11.13
N ALA A 139 21.05 6.12 -11.30
CA ALA A 139 20.97 4.79 -11.87
C ALA A 139 21.42 4.81 -13.34
N ILE A 140 22.31 3.90 -13.73
CA ILE A 140 22.81 3.77 -15.10
C ILE A 140 22.04 2.67 -15.84
N GLN A 141 21.95 1.49 -15.23
CA GLN A 141 21.36 0.30 -15.85
C GLN A 141 20.69 -0.58 -14.80
N THR A 142 19.56 -1.20 -15.15
CA THR A 142 19.01 -2.34 -14.42
C THR A 142 19.05 -3.60 -15.28
N SER A 143 19.67 -4.66 -14.79
CA SER A 143 19.66 -6.00 -15.39
C SER A 143 18.73 -6.92 -14.62
N TYR A 144 17.89 -7.67 -15.33
CA TYR A 144 16.95 -8.64 -14.75
C TYR A 144 17.35 -10.05 -15.17
N TYR A 145 17.31 -10.97 -14.22
CA TYR A 145 17.86 -12.32 -14.37
C TYR A 145 16.80 -13.40 -14.19
N ASN A 146 16.97 -14.51 -14.89
CA ASN A 146 16.22 -15.73 -14.61
C ASN A 146 16.81 -16.49 -13.40
N LYS A 147 16.17 -17.62 -13.03
CA LYS A 147 16.62 -18.50 -11.93
C LYS A 147 18.05 -19.03 -12.08
N ASP A 148 18.54 -19.12 -13.32
CA ASP A 148 19.86 -19.65 -13.67
C ASP A 148 20.93 -18.52 -13.75
N ARG A 149 20.58 -17.31 -13.30
CA ARG A 149 21.40 -16.08 -13.35
C ARG A 149 21.81 -15.63 -14.75
N GLN A 150 21.02 -15.98 -15.76
CA GLN A 150 21.20 -15.45 -17.11
C GLN A 150 20.43 -14.13 -17.23
N GLU A 151 21.06 -13.11 -17.80
CA GLU A 151 20.42 -11.82 -18.07
C GLU A 151 19.36 -11.96 -19.17
N VAL A 152 18.13 -11.57 -18.83
CA VAL A 152 16.95 -11.65 -19.70
C VAL A 152 16.51 -10.28 -20.17
N ILE A 153 16.51 -9.28 -19.28
CA ILE A 153 16.13 -7.91 -19.62
C ILE A 153 17.25 -6.99 -19.16
N SER A 154 17.61 -6.01 -19.99
CA SER A 154 18.46 -4.89 -19.63
C SER A 154 17.73 -3.59 -19.93
N GLU A 155 17.65 -2.73 -18.93
CA GLU A 155 17.08 -1.38 -18.99
C GLU A 155 18.20 -0.36 -18.83
N ASN A 156 18.39 0.50 -19.84
CA ASN A 156 19.34 1.61 -19.77
C ASN A 156 18.63 2.87 -19.30
N HIS A 157 18.94 3.36 -18.10
CA HIS A 157 18.30 4.55 -17.52
C HIS A 157 18.77 5.86 -18.14
N MET A 158 19.92 5.85 -18.83
CA MET A 158 20.46 7.04 -19.52
C MET A 158 19.78 7.27 -20.87
N THR A 159 19.43 6.20 -21.59
CA THR A 159 18.79 6.28 -22.92
C THR A 159 17.29 5.97 -22.90
N GLY A 160 16.80 5.25 -21.88
CA GLY A 160 15.44 4.71 -21.83
C GLY A 160 15.22 3.45 -22.68
N ASP A 161 16.28 2.91 -23.29
CA ASP A 161 16.22 1.71 -24.12
C ASP A 161 16.04 0.45 -23.24
N TYR A 162 15.26 -0.50 -23.73
CA TYR A 162 15.14 -1.85 -23.18
C TYR A 162 15.66 -2.88 -24.17
N ILE A 163 16.43 -3.84 -23.68
CA ILE A 163 16.92 -4.99 -24.44
C ILE A 163 16.32 -6.24 -23.79
N LEU A 164 15.61 -7.05 -24.56
CA LEU A 164 15.10 -8.35 -24.16
C LEU A 164 15.87 -9.45 -24.88
N ASN A 165 16.43 -10.38 -24.11
CA ASN A 165 17.04 -11.61 -24.60
C ASN A 165 16.04 -12.77 -24.46
N ASP A 166 15.40 -13.13 -25.56
CA ASP A 166 14.50 -14.28 -25.64
C ASP A 166 15.21 -15.42 -26.37
N ASN A 167 15.77 -16.38 -25.62
CA ASN A 167 16.45 -17.55 -26.16
C ASN A 167 17.54 -17.23 -27.21
N ASN A 168 18.40 -16.26 -26.92
CA ASN A 168 19.45 -15.72 -27.82
C ASN A 168 18.94 -14.90 -29.01
N GLN A 169 17.66 -14.51 -29.03
CA GLN A 169 17.15 -13.48 -29.92
C GLN A 169 16.98 -12.16 -29.15
N PHE A 170 17.69 -11.13 -29.61
CA PHE A 170 17.65 -9.81 -28.98
C PHE A 170 16.57 -8.94 -29.61
N LYS A 171 15.67 -8.42 -28.79
CA LYS A 171 14.70 -7.38 -29.16
C LYS A 171 15.07 -6.09 -28.45
N VAL A 172 15.08 -4.98 -29.18
CA VAL A 172 15.42 -3.65 -28.65
C VAL A 172 14.17 -2.77 -28.74
N PHE A 173 13.83 -2.11 -27.64
CA PHE A 173 12.71 -1.19 -27.53
C PHE A 173 13.24 0.19 -27.11
N LYS A 174 12.71 1.25 -27.71
CA LYS A 174 13.16 2.64 -27.48
C LYS A 174 12.54 3.28 -26.25
N SER A 175 11.57 2.61 -25.64
CA SER A 175 10.90 3.08 -24.44
C SER A 175 10.28 1.93 -23.65
N LYS A 176 9.99 2.19 -22.37
CA LYS A 176 9.20 1.28 -21.53
C LYS A 176 7.83 0.97 -22.14
N VAL A 177 7.23 1.95 -22.80
CA VAL A 177 5.91 1.81 -23.45
C VAL A 177 5.96 0.75 -24.55
N GLU A 178 6.95 0.80 -25.44
CA GLU A 178 7.13 -0.19 -26.51
C GLU A 178 7.38 -1.60 -25.94
N PHE A 179 8.23 -1.69 -24.92
CA PHE A 179 8.51 -2.95 -24.22
C PHE A 179 7.23 -3.57 -23.61
N VAL A 180 6.41 -2.76 -22.95
CA VAL A 180 5.15 -3.21 -22.35
C VAL A 180 4.14 -3.61 -23.42
N ILE A 181 4.00 -2.85 -24.51
CA ILE A 181 3.11 -3.21 -25.62
C ILE A 181 3.50 -4.57 -26.21
N ASN A 182 4.81 -4.80 -26.43
CA ASN A 182 5.31 -6.09 -26.91
C ASN A 182 4.94 -7.23 -25.97
N TYR A 183 5.17 -7.05 -24.66
CA TYR A 183 4.76 -8.02 -23.63
C TYR A 183 3.27 -8.34 -23.69
N LEU A 184 2.41 -7.32 -23.75
CA LEU A 184 0.96 -7.53 -23.77
C LEU A 184 0.51 -8.33 -24.99
N GLN A 185 1.14 -8.10 -26.15
CA GLN A 185 0.88 -8.83 -27.40
C GLN A 185 1.41 -10.27 -27.36
N GLU A 186 2.65 -10.49 -26.90
CA GLU A 186 3.25 -11.82 -26.81
C GLU A 186 2.54 -12.73 -25.78
N ALA A 187 2.12 -12.15 -24.66
CA ALA A 187 1.31 -12.84 -23.65
C ALA A 187 -0.14 -13.07 -24.10
N LYS A 188 -0.53 -12.54 -25.28
CA LYS A 188 -1.86 -12.69 -25.90
C LYS A 188 -3.02 -12.25 -25.02
N PHE A 189 -2.83 -11.17 -24.26
CA PHE A 189 -3.93 -10.61 -23.49
C PHE A 189 -5.00 -10.05 -24.41
N ASN A 190 -6.27 -10.18 -24.00
CA ASN A 190 -7.36 -9.43 -24.65
C ASN A 190 -7.25 -7.96 -24.22
N LEU A 191 -7.02 -7.07 -25.19
CA LEU A 191 -6.83 -5.62 -24.99
C LEU A 191 -8.05 -4.78 -25.39
N ASP A 192 -9.23 -5.37 -25.52
CA ASP A 192 -10.46 -4.66 -25.94
C ASP A 192 -10.82 -3.52 -24.98
N ARG A 193 -10.44 -3.66 -23.71
CA ARG A 193 -10.67 -2.70 -22.64
C ARG A 193 -9.54 -2.78 -21.62
N ILE A 194 -9.05 -1.63 -21.17
CA ILE A 194 -7.98 -1.51 -20.17
C ILE A 194 -8.48 -0.67 -18.99
N PHE A 195 -8.34 -1.21 -17.78
CA PHE A 195 -8.49 -0.45 -16.55
C PHE A 195 -7.11 -0.07 -16.04
N TYR A 196 -6.82 1.21 -15.88
CA TYR A 196 -5.52 1.67 -15.43
C TYR A 196 -5.64 2.72 -14.34
N ASN A 197 -4.62 2.85 -13.49
CA ASN A 197 -4.71 3.67 -12.27
C ASN A 197 -3.75 4.87 -12.22
N SER A 198 -3.08 5.18 -13.33
CA SER A 198 -2.17 6.33 -13.42
C SER A 198 -2.07 6.89 -14.84
N LEU A 199 -1.77 8.19 -14.93
CA LEU A 199 -1.49 8.92 -16.17
C LEU A 199 -0.03 8.78 -16.65
N SER A 200 0.75 7.88 -16.04
CA SER A 200 2.12 7.54 -16.41
C SER A 200 2.16 6.48 -17.53
N THR A 201 3.02 5.46 -17.42
CA THR A 201 3.18 4.40 -18.43
C THR A 201 1.87 3.66 -18.77
N PRO A 202 0.97 3.31 -17.83
CA PRO A 202 -0.29 2.64 -18.18
C PRO A 202 -1.17 3.44 -19.15
N PHE A 203 -1.30 4.75 -18.93
CA PHE A 203 -2.01 5.64 -19.84
C PHE A 203 -1.36 5.69 -21.22
N LEU A 204 -0.04 5.87 -21.28
CA LEU A 204 0.68 5.93 -22.56
C LEU A 204 0.57 4.62 -23.34
N VAL A 205 0.65 3.48 -22.66
CA VAL A 205 0.41 2.16 -23.29
C VAL A 205 -0.99 2.10 -23.88
N SER A 206 -2.01 2.53 -23.13
CA SER A 206 -3.38 2.55 -23.65
C SER A 206 -3.52 3.46 -24.88
N PHE A 207 -2.90 4.64 -24.81
CA PHE A 207 -2.91 5.65 -25.87
C PHE A 207 -2.21 5.16 -27.16
N TYR A 208 -1.02 4.57 -27.05
CA TYR A 208 -0.22 4.14 -28.20
C TYR A 208 -0.64 2.79 -28.79
N LEU A 209 -1.50 2.02 -28.11
CA LEU A 209 -2.11 0.81 -28.70
C LEU A 209 -3.05 1.13 -29.88
N ASN A 210 -3.40 2.42 -30.11
CA ASN A 210 -4.13 2.93 -31.27
C ASN A 210 -5.36 2.09 -31.66
N ARG A 211 -6.18 1.75 -30.66
CA ARG A 211 -7.43 0.99 -30.84
C ARG A 211 -8.52 1.91 -31.40
N LEU A 212 -9.24 1.46 -32.43
CA LEU A 212 -10.30 2.24 -33.09
C LEU A 212 -11.49 2.56 -32.18
N GLU A 213 -11.81 1.65 -31.24
CA GLU A 213 -12.88 1.82 -30.26
C GLU A 213 -12.44 1.21 -28.93
N SER A 214 -11.93 2.02 -27.99
CA SER A 214 -11.71 1.55 -26.61
C SER A 214 -12.70 2.22 -25.65
N LYS A 215 -13.06 1.46 -24.60
CA LYS A 215 -13.92 1.90 -23.49
C LYS A 215 -13.15 1.87 -22.19
N ASP A 216 -11.91 2.35 -22.22
CA ASP A 216 -10.99 2.25 -21.10
C ASP A 216 -11.50 3.02 -19.88
N VAL A 217 -10.97 2.69 -18.70
CA VAL A 217 -11.31 3.40 -17.47
C VAL A 217 -10.03 3.77 -16.75
N LEU A 218 -9.84 5.07 -16.52
CA LEU A 218 -8.84 5.60 -15.62
C LEU A 218 -9.44 5.64 -14.21
N PHE A 219 -8.84 4.90 -13.28
CA PHE A 219 -9.07 5.02 -11.85
C PHE A 219 -7.99 5.92 -11.24
N TRP A 220 -8.27 7.22 -11.16
CA TRP A 220 -7.34 8.20 -10.62
C TRP A 220 -7.25 8.11 -9.08
N GLN A 221 -6.04 7.89 -8.58
CA GLN A 221 -5.75 7.64 -7.16
C GLN A 221 -4.84 8.69 -6.51
N GLU A 222 -4.28 9.60 -7.29
CA GLU A 222 -3.35 10.64 -6.82
C GLU A 222 -4.11 11.91 -6.37
N PRO A 223 -3.52 12.75 -5.49
CA PRO A 223 -4.17 13.98 -5.07
C PRO A 223 -4.33 14.96 -6.24
N LEU A 224 -5.40 15.76 -6.19
CA LEU A 224 -5.61 16.91 -7.06
C LEU A 224 -5.75 18.12 -6.16
N VAL A 225 -4.82 19.07 -6.25
CA VAL A 225 -4.78 20.24 -5.36
C VAL A 225 -5.06 21.51 -6.14
N ASP A 226 -4.10 21.96 -6.96
CA ASP A 226 -4.17 23.27 -7.61
C ASP A 226 -4.56 23.22 -9.10
N ASP A 227 -4.35 22.09 -9.77
CA ASP A 227 -4.63 21.95 -11.21
C ASP A 227 -5.00 20.50 -11.59
N ILE A 228 -5.62 20.37 -12.76
CA ILE A 228 -5.92 19.11 -13.44
C ILE A 228 -4.73 18.75 -14.35
N PRO A 229 -4.11 17.55 -14.18
CA PRO A 229 -2.96 17.14 -14.99
C PRO A 229 -3.20 17.26 -16.49
N GLY A 230 -2.19 17.68 -17.26
CA GLY A 230 -2.30 17.87 -18.71
C GLY A 230 -2.78 16.62 -19.47
N ASN A 231 -2.31 15.43 -19.08
CA ASN A 231 -2.77 14.16 -19.65
C ASN A 231 -4.24 13.86 -19.31
N MET A 232 -4.74 14.33 -18.16
CA MET A 232 -6.17 14.22 -17.82
C MET A 232 -7.00 15.16 -18.69
N ARG A 233 -6.55 16.41 -18.88
CA ARG A 233 -7.20 17.35 -19.81
C ARG A 233 -7.20 16.82 -21.24
N LEU A 234 -6.15 16.13 -21.66
CA LEU A 234 -6.11 15.48 -22.96
C LEU A 234 -7.24 14.46 -23.11
N LEU A 235 -7.49 13.64 -22.09
CA LEU A 235 -8.59 12.66 -22.08
C LEU A 235 -9.98 13.33 -22.11
N LEU A 236 -10.14 14.44 -21.36
CA LEU A 236 -11.39 15.20 -21.32
C LEU A 236 -11.72 15.90 -22.66
N ASN A 237 -10.67 16.32 -23.39
CA ASN A 237 -10.80 17.05 -24.66
C ASN A 237 -10.81 16.15 -25.89
N ASN A 238 -10.22 14.95 -25.81
CA ASN A 238 -10.16 13.99 -26.91
C ASN A 238 -10.88 12.69 -26.53
N PRO A 239 -12.18 12.56 -26.85
CA PRO A 239 -12.99 11.38 -26.51
C PRO A 239 -12.65 10.11 -27.31
N SER A 240 -11.53 10.09 -28.02
CA SER A 240 -11.02 8.92 -28.74
C SER A 240 -9.58 8.65 -28.27
N PRO A 241 -9.37 7.65 -27.39
CA PRO A 241 -10.34 6.64 -26.96
C PRO A 241 -11.31 7.15 -25.88
N ASN A 242 -12.55 6.62 -25.86
CA ASN A 242 -13.65 7.03 -24.97
C ASN A 242 -13.40 6.54 -23.53
N THR A 243 -12.42 7.17 -22.88
CA THR A 243 -11.92 6.80 -21.56
C THR A 243 -12.79 7.45 -20.49
N LYS A 244 -13.37 6.62 -19.62
CA LYS A 244 -14.08 7.12 -18.44
C LYS A 244 -13.09 7.46 -17.33
N ILE A 245 -13.25 8.61 -16.70
CA ILE A 245 -12.40 9.05 -15.60
C ILE A 245 -13.15 8.83 -14.27
N VAL A 246 -12.57 8.03 -13.40
CA VAL A 246 -13.10 7.69 -12.09
C VAL A 246 -12.09 8.11 -11.02
N ILE A 247 -12.47 9.03 -10.13
CA ILE A 247 -11.62 9.49 -9.03
C ILE A 247 -11.96 8.71 -7.76
N GLN A 248 -10.95 8.13 -7.11
CA GLN A 248 -11.14 7.23 -5.96
C GLN A 248 -10.94 7.89 -4.58
N SER A 249 -10.42 9.11 -4.54
CA SER A 249 -10.38 9.95 -3.34
C SER A 249 -11.47 11.02 -3.42
N TYR A 250 -12.32 11.12 -2.38
CA TYR A 250 -13.38 12.12 -2.36
C TYR A 250 -12.83 13.54 -2.29
N GLU A 251 -11.72 13.74 -1.55
CA GLU A 251 -11.03 15.04 -1.51
C GLU A 251 -10.53 15.44 -2.90
N ALA A 252 -9.86 14.53 -3.60
CA ALA A 252 -9.38 14.78 -4.97
C ALA A 252 -10.55 15.03 -5.93
N TYR A 253 -11.67 14.31 -5.77
CA TYR A 253 -12.88 14.52 -6.56
C TYR A 253 -13.49 15.90 -6.29
N ALA A 254 -13.63 16.30 -5.03
CA ALA A 254 -14.17 17.60 -4.65
C ALA A 254 -13.28 18.77 -5.12
N ASN A 255 -11.96 18.57 -5.14
CA ASN A 255 -11.02 19.53 -5.74
C ASN A 255 -11.19 19.55 -7.26
N ALA A 256 -11.29 18.39 -7.92
CA ALA A 256 -11.52 18.31 -9.37
C ALA A 256 -12.80 19.03 -9.80
N MET A 257 -13.91 18.86 -9.08
CA MET A 257 -15.18 19.54 -9.39
C MET A 257 -15.08 21.07 -9.29
N ARG A 258 -14.13 21.61 -8.53
CA ARG A 258 -13.87 23.07 -8.47
C ARG A 258 -13.01 23.57 -9.63
N LEU A 259 -12.18 22.70 -10.20
CA LEU A 259 -11.21 23.04 -11.24
C LEU A 259 -11.75 22.79 -12.66
N LEU A 260 -12.70 21.87 -12.81
CA LEU A 260 -13.29 21.45 -14.08
C LEU A 260 -14.48 22.34 -14.48
N THR A 261 -14.64 22.54 -15.79
CA THR A 261 -15.83 23.16 -16.38
C THR A 261 -17.07 22.26 -16.25
N ASP A 262 -18.27 22.83 -16.38
CA ASP A 262 -19.54 22.08 -16.26
C ASP A 262 -19.66 20.89 -17.23
N GLU A 263 -19.05 20.98 -18.42
CA GLU A 263 -19.04 19.87 -19.39
C GLU A 263 -18.02 18.79 -19.02
N GLU A 264 -16.85 19.16 -18.50
CA GLU A 264 -15.85 18.20 -18.04
C GLU A 264 -16.32 17.46 -16.78
N GLN A 265 -17.05 18.13 -15.89
CA GLN A 265 -17.61 17.51 -14.68
C GLN A 265 -18.52 16.32 -15.01
N LYS A 266 -19.26 16.36 -16.12
CA LYS A 266 -20.13 15.24 -16.56
C LYS A 266 -19.34 13.99 -17.00
N GLN A 267 -18.05 14.15 -17.32
CA GLN A 267 -17.19 13.06 -17.77
C GLN A 267 -16.41 12.39 -16.63
N VAL A 268 -16.44 12.98 -15.44
CA VAL A 268 -15.72 12.51 -14.25
C VAL A 268 -16.72 11.95 -13.25
N SER A 269 -16.44 10.76 -12.73
CA SER A 269 -17.25 10.13 -11.68
C SER A 269 -16.44 9.90 -10.41
N PHE A 270 -17.09 9.99 -9.25
CA PHE A 270 -16.53 9.53 -7.99
C PHE A 270 -16.86 8.05 -7.77
N LEU A 271 -15.88 7.27 -7.29
CA LEU A 271 -16.10 5.89 -6.85
C LEU A 271 -15.04 5.50 -5.82
N GLY A 272 -15.45 5.34 -4.56
CA GLY A 272 -14.58 4.86 -3.50
C GLY A 272 -14.21 3.38 -3.62
N PHE A 273 -13.46 2.87 -2.65
CA PHE A 273 -13.07 1.46 -2.60
C PHE A 273 -14.10 0.60 -1.88
N MET A 274 -14.06 -0.69 -2.18
CA MET A 274 -14.61 -1.76 -1.35
C MET A 274 -13.48 -2.32 -0.48
N TYR A 275 -13.83 -2.82 0.70
CA TYR A 275 -12.86 -3.36 1.65
C TYR A 275 -13.28 -4.75 2.16
N PRO A 276 -12.33 -5.63 2.53
CA PRO A 276 -12.62 -6.97 3.05
C PRO A 276 -13.08 -6.91 4.51
N LEU A 277 -14.24 -6.28 4.77
CA LEU A 277 -14.80 -6.15 6.12
C LEU A 277 -15.05 -7.54 6.73
N LYS A 278 -14.58 -7.74 7.97
CA LYS A 278 -14.63 -9.00 8.70
C LYS A 278 -15.81 -9.01 9.66
N GLU A 279 -16.58 -10.10 9.64
CA GLU A 279 -17.60 -10.33 10.66
C GLU A 279 -16.93 -10.77 11.97
N THR A 280 -17.24 -10.08 13.06
CA THR A 280 -16.62 -10.34 14.37
C THR A 280 -17.63 -10.14 15.48
N GLU A 281 -17.58 -10.99 16.51
CA GLU A 281 -18.35 -10.81 17.75
C GLU A 281 -17.63 -9.81 18.67
N LYS A 282 -18.12 -8.57 18.70
CA LYS A 282 -17.53 -7.50 19.49
C LYS A 282 -17.99 -7.52 20.93
N LEU A 283 -17.04 -7.31 21.85
CA LEU A 283 -17.29 -6.82 23.19
C LEU A 283 -17.39 -5.29 23.14
N HIS A 284 -18.62 -4.79 23.33
CA HIS A 284 -18.99 -3.39 23.12
C HIS A 284 -18.43 -2.40 24.17
N ASN A 285 -17.57 -2.86 25.07
CA ASN A 285 -16.89 -2.06 26.10
C ASN A 285 -15.36 -2.23 26.06
N GLN A 286 -14.81 -2.69 24.94
CA GLN A 286 -13.37 -2.93 24.77
C GLN A 286 -12.80 -1.99 23.70
N ALA A 287 -11.76 -1.25 24.05
CA ALA A 287 -10.96 -0.43 23.14
C ALA A 287 -9.56 -1.04 22.95
N LEU A 288 -9.00 -0.87 21.76
CA LEU A 288 -7.63 -1.25 21.41
C LEU A 288 -6.79 -0.01 21.07
N ILE A 289 -5.57 0.04 21.59
CA ILE A 289 -4.51 0.97 21.21
C ILE A 289 -3.26 0.15 20.90
N LEU A 290 -2.66 0.36 19.74
CA LEU A 290 -1.37 -0.23 19.37
C LEU A 290 -0.33 0.87 19.26
N THR A 291 0.80 0.72 19.96
CA THR A 291 1.82 1.78 20.02
C THR A 291 3.24 1.23 19.89
N ASN A 292 4.13 2.08 19.38
CA ASN A 292 5.58 1.89 19.41
C ASN A 292 6.29 2.79 20.43
N SER A 293 5.54 3.64 21.14
CA SER A 293 6.09 4.54 22.16
C SER A 293 5.19 4.55 23.40
N ASP A 294 5.71 5.07 24.49
CA ASP A 294 4.95 5.33 25.72
C ASP A 294 4.13 6.62 25.66
N GLN A 295 4.30 7.42 24.61
CA GLN A 295 3.54 8.64 24.39
C GLN A 295 2.20 8.31 23.72
N ILE A 296 1.15 8.26 24.55
CA ILE A 296 -0.24 8.07 24.14
C ILE A 296 -1.02 9.32 24.57
N GLU A 297 -1.56 10.03 23.58
CA GLU A 297 -2.17 11.35 23.75
C GLU A 297 -3.43 11.27 24.63
N ALA A 298 -3.51 12.17 25.62
CA ALA A 298 -4.62 12.28 26.58
C ALA A 298 -5.03 10.99 27.33
N LEU A 299 -4.15 9.97 27.41
CA LEU A 299 -4.50 8.64 27.95
C LEU A 299 -5.04 8.72 29.39
N GLU A 300 -4.38 9.46 30.28
CA GLU A 300 -4.81 9.59 31.68
C GLU A 300 -6.23 10.16 31.81
N SER A 301 -6.56 11.18 31.03
CA SER A 301 -7.90 11.77 31.01
C SER A 301 -8.95 10.78 30.50
N LEU A 302 -8.62 9.97 29.49
CA LEU A 302 -9.53 8.97 28.93
C LEU A 302 -9.78 7.83 29.91
N VAL A 303 -8.73 7.23 30.49
CA VAL A 303 -8.87 6.08 31.40
C VAL A 303 -9.61 6.44 32.68
N THR A 304 -9.42 7.67 33.19
CA THR A 304 -10.09 8.16 34.40
C THR A 304 -11.55 8.55 34.14
N SER A 305 -11.86 9.11 32.97
CA SER A 305 -13.21 9.60 32.65
C SER A 305 -14.14 8.51 32.10
N LEU A 306 -13.59 7.39 31.62
CA LEU A 306 -14.34 6.28 31.00
C LEU A 306 -14.09 4.95 31.76
N PRO A 307 -14.49 4.84 33.04
CA PRO A 307 -14.21 3.65 33.86
C PRO A 307 -14.90 2.38 33.35
N ASN A 308 -15.96 2.51 32.54
CA ASN A 308 -16.70 1.39 31.96
C ASN A 308 -16.11 0.88 30.62
N LEU A 309 -15.08 1.54 30.10
CA LEU A 309 -14.36 1.12 28.89
C LEU A 309 -13.04 0.48 29.32
N THR A 310 -12.80 -0.76 28.89
CA THR A 310 -11.50 -1.42 29.06
C THR A 310 -10.56 -1.00 27.94
N PHE A 311 -9.39 -0.48 28.30
CA PHE A 311 -8.34 -0.06 27.38
C PHE A 311 -7.29 -1.17 27.27
N ASN A 312 -7.25 -1.85 26.13
CA ASN A 312 -6.23 -2.84 25.81
C ASN A 312 -5.10 -2.14 25.04
N ILE A 313 -3.93 -2.00 25.67
CA ILE A 313 -2.79 -1.27 25.09
C ILE A 313 -1.68 -2.27 24.78
N GLY A 314 -1.34 -2.41 23.50
CA GLY A 314 -0.31 -3.33 23.03
C GLY A 314 0.90 -2.64 22.42
N ALA A 315 2.09 -3.15 22.73
CA ALA A 315 3.36 -2.71 22.13
C ALA A 315 4.16 -3.91 21.62
N LEU A 316 4.80 -3.78 20.46
CA LEU A 316 5.64 -4.84 19.87
C LEU A 316 6.95 -5.07 20.65
N THR A 317 7.32 -4.12 21.49
CA THR A 317 8.54 -4.14 22.32
C THR A 317 8.16 -4.14 23.79
N GLU A 318 9.18 -4.10 24.65
CA GLU A 318 9.00 -3.73 26.05
C GLU A 318 8.35 -2.33 26.16
N MET A 319 7.63 -2.11 27.26
CA MET A 319 7.01 -0.84 27.60
C MET A 319 7.88 -0.11 28.63
N SER A 320 7.91 1.23 28.56
CA SER A 320 8.59 2.03 29.57
C SER A 320 7.89 1.95 30.93
N SER A 321 8.58 2.35 31.99
CA SER A 321 7.99 2.47 33.33
C SER A 321 6.76 3.37 33.35
N ASP A 322 6.74 4.41 32.52
CA ASP A 322 5.68 5.42 32.48
C ASP A 322 4.39 4.80 31.95
N LEU A 323 4.47 4.06 30.84
CA LEU A 323 3.33 3.33 30.31
C LEU A 323 2.92 2.16 31.24
N MET A 324 3.88 1.45 31.83
CA MET A 324 3.59 0.38 32.79
C MET A 324 2.83 0.87 34.03
N ASN A 325 3.02 2.13 34.44
CA ASN A 325 2.31 2.73 35.57
C ASN A 325 0.79 2.85 35.33
N PHE A 326 0.32 2.80 34.08
CA PHE A 326 -1.12 2.77 33.78
C PHE A 326 -1.79 1.45 34.17
N GLY A 327 -1.04 0.39 34.44
CA GLY A 327 -1.58 -0.86 34.99
C GLY A 327 -2.20 -0.70 36.39
N LYS A 328 -2.06 0.47 37.02
CA LYS A 328 -2.75 0.82 38.28
C LYS A 328 -4.26 1.07 38.14
N TYR A 329 -4.74 1.32 36.92
CA TYR A 329 -6.17 1.54 36.66
C TYR A 329 -6.87 0.21 36.34
N ASP A 330 -7.95 -0.11 37.04
CA ASP A 330 -8.68 -1.39 36.89
C ASP A 330 -9.23 -1.61 35.46
N ASN A 331 -9.43 -0.53 34.71
CA ASN A 331 -9.93 -0.55 33.33
C ASN A 331 -8.81 -0.53 32.27
N VAL A 332 -7.55 -0.77 32.64
CA VAL A 332 -6.41 -0.83 31.70
C VAL A 332 -5.78 -2.22 31.71
N VAL A 333 -5.55 -2.78 30.51
CA VAL A 333 -4.81 -4.03 30.31
C VAL A 333 -3.64 -3.78 29.37
N LEU A 334 -2.42 -4.04 29.87
CA LEU A 334 -1.18 -3.81 29.13
C LEU A 334 -0.64 -5.11 28.54
N TYR A 335 -0.21 -5.05 27.27
CA TYR A 335 0.38 -6.17 26.53
C TYR A 335 1.79 -5.78 26.03
N PRO A 336 2.83 -5.83 26.89
CA PRO A 336 4.21 -5.66 26.46
C PRO A 336 4.62 -6.87 25.60
N ASN A 337 5.44 -6.64 24.56
CA ASN A 337 5.85 -7.66 23.59
C ASN A 337 4.65 -8.44 23.00
N ILE A 338 3.61 -7.72 22.60
CA ILE A 338 2.36 -8.31 22.11
C ILE A 338 2.62 -9.20 20.88
N THR A 339 2.03 -10.40 20.90
CA THR A 339 2.13 -11.37 19.80
C THR A 339 1.08 -11.11 18.72
N THR A 340 1.33 -11.59 17.50
CA THR A 340 0.35 -11.52 16.40
C THR A 340 -0.99 -12.18 16.74
N ASN A 341 -0.97 -13.29 17.48
CA ASN A 341 -2.19 -13.98 17.92
C ASN A 341 -3.01 -13.13 18.90
N GLN A 342 -2.36 -12.43 19.84
CA GLN A 342 -3.02 -11.50 20.75
C GLN A 342 -3.59 -10.30 19.99
N ILE A 343 -2.85 -9.74 19.03
CA ILE A 343 -3.36 -8.66 18.17
C ILE A 343 -4.63 -9.11 17.43
N GLN A 344 -4.59 -10.28 16.78
CA GLN A 344 -5.74 -10.80 16.06
C GLN A 344 -6.95 -11.03 16.98
N TYR A 345 -6.71 -11.58 18.18
CA TYR A 345 -7.75 -11.73 19.19
C TYR A 345 -8.36 -10.37 19.59
N LEU A 346 -7.54 -9.38 19.93
CA LEU A 346 -7.98 -8.04 20.33
C LEU A 346 -8.71 -7.31 19.19
N SER A 347 -8.22 -7.40 17.95
CA SER A 347 -8.90 -6.86 16.78
C SER A 347 -10.29 -7.47 16.58
N ASN A 348 -10.47 -8.75 16.93
CA ASN A 348 -11.77 -9.42 16.84
C ASN A 348 -12.72 -8.99 17.96
N ILE A 349 -12.24 -8.84 19.20
CA ILE A 349 -13.14 -8.57 20.34
C ILE A 349 -13.37 -7.08 20.62
N CYS A 350 -12.43 -6.19 20.29
CA CYS A 350 -12.57 -4.77 20.62
C CYS A 350 -13.54 -4.07 19.68
N ALA A 351 -14.52 -3.36 20.22
CA ALA A 351 -15.46 -2.54 19.45
C ALA A 351 -14.88 -1.20 19.00
N PHE A 352 -13.88 -0.68 19.74
CA PHE A 352 -13.26 0.61 19.46
C PHE A 352 -11.77 0.45 19.17
N TYR A 353 -11.25 1.30 18.29
CA TYR A 353 -9.82 1.53 18.13
C TYR A 353 -9.54 3.01 18.35
N LEU A 354 -8.57 3.32 19.21
CA LEU A 354 -8.21 4.70 19.51
C LEU A 354 -6.85 4.99 18.88
N ASP A 355 -6.86 5.75 17.79
CA ASP A 355 -5.68 6.22 17.07
C ASP A 355 -5.13 7.48 17.74
N ILE A 356 -4.54 7.27 18.91
CA ILE A 356 -4.06 8.32 19.83
C ILE A 356 -2.60 8.15 20.22
N ASN A 357 -1.88 7.20 19.61
CA ASN A 357 -0.46 7.00 19.84
C ASN A 357 0.34 8.03 19.02
N HIS A 358 1.41 8.58 19.61
CA HIS A 358 2.36 9.37 18.85
C HIS A 358 3.27 8.48 17.98
N HIS A 359 4.02 9.12 17.08
CA HIS A 359 5.02 8.54 16.18
C HIS A 359 4.40 7.74 15.03
N ASN A 360 5.07 6.70 14.55
CA ASN A 360 4.64 5.95 13.38
C ASN A 360 3.62 4.88 13.74
N GLU A 361 2.61 4.73 12.88
CA GLU A 361 1.67 3.62 12.93
C GLU A 361 2.42 2.28 12.82
N ILE A 362 1.96 1.30 13.59
CA ILE A 362 2.40 -0.08 13.45
C ILE A 362 1.36 -0.96 12.81
N LEU A 363 1.84 -1.93 12.02
CA LEU A 363 1.03 -3.03 11.49
C LEU A 363 -0.19 -2.57 10.67
N SER A 364 -0.18 -1.34 10.17
CA SER A 364 -1.37 -0.72 9.55
C SER A 364 -2.60 -0.84 10.45
N ALA A 365 -2.43 -0.60 11.75
CA ALA A 365 -3.43 -0.81 12.79
C ALA A 365 -4.75 -0.08 12.53
N VAL A 366 -4.74 1.15 12.00
CA VAL A 366 -5.95 1.90 11.67
C VAL A 366 -6.72 1.21 10.55
N ARG A 367 -6.01 0.76 9.51
CA ARG A 367 -6.62 -0.04 8.44
C ARG A 367 -7.17 -1.36 8.97
N SER A 368 -6.38 -2.08 9.77
CA SER A 368 -6.81 -3.34 10.39
C SER A 368 -8.07 -3.11 11.23
N ALA A 369 -8.12 -2.06 12.03
CA ALA A 369 -9.28 -1.70 12.82
C ALA A 369 -10.52 -1.46 11.96
N PHE A 370 -10.36 -0.74 10.85
CA PHE A 370 -11.42 -0.50 9.89
C PHE A 370 -11.95 -1.80 9.26
N GLU A 371 -11.06 -2.69 8.83
CA GLU A 371 -11.44 -4.01 8.27
C GLU A 371 -12.10 -4.92 9.32
N HIS A 372 -11.69 -4.84 10.58
CA HIS A 372 -12.35 -5.54 11.69
C HIS A 372 -13.58 -4.80 12.22
N GLN A 373 -14.08 -3.78 11.51
CA GLN A 373 -15.29 -3.05 11.87
C GLN A 373 -15.25 -2.45 13.30
N GLN A 374 -14.08 -1.98 13.71
CA GLN A 374 -13.93 -1.20 14.94
C GLN A 374 -14.31 0.25 14.64
N LEU A 375 -15.00 0.89 15.58
CA LEU A 375 -15.26 2.32 15.50
C LEU A 375 -13.98 3.07 15.89
N ILE A 376 -13.44 3.86 14.97
CA ILE A 376 -12.16 4.52 15.13
C ILE A 376 -12.39 5.95 15.63
N PHE A 377 -11.64 6.31 16.66
CA PHE A 377 -11.52 7.67 17.17
C PHE A 377 -10.06 8.09 17.14
N ALA A 378 -9.80 9.35 16.83
CA ALA A 378 -8.43 9.88 16.71
C ALA A 378 -8.34 11.32 17.20
N PHE A 379 -7.12 11.77 17.50
CA PHE A 379 -6.82 13.20 17.57
C PHE A 379 -6.22 13.71 16.26
N GLU A 380 -6.47 14.97 15.90
CA GLU A 380 -5.86 15.62 14.73
C GLU A 380 -4.33 15.51 14.75
N GLU A 381 -3.73 15.61 15.94
CA GLU A 381 -2.29 15.62 16.17
C GLU A 381 -1.62 14.25 16.05
N THR A 382 -2.40 13.16 16.08
CA THR A 382 -1.88 11.78 16.10
C THR A 382 -2.47 10.88 15.01
N SER A 383 -3.48 11.34 14.26
CA SER A 383 -4.15 10.48 13.28
C SER A 383 -3.21 10.06 12.15
N HIS A 384 -3.12 8.76 11.90
CA HIS A 384 -2.20 8.20 10.90
C HIS A 384 -2.86 8.01 9.53
N GLN A 385 -4.10 7.51 9.50
CA GLN A 385 -4.81 7.19 8.26
C GLN A 385 -6.24 7.74 8.26
N ILE A 386 -6.37 9.06 8.15
CA ILE A 386 -7.64 9.80 8.19
C ILE A 386 -8.73 9.27 7.25
N ARG A 387 -8.35 8.65 6.11
CA ARG A 387 -9.31 8.05 5.14
C ARG A 387 -10.16 6.92 5.71
N PHE A 388 -9.76 6.33 6.84
CA PHE A 388 -10.49 5.26 7.52
C PHE A 388 -11.23 5.74 8.78
N VAL A 389 -11.20 7.04 9.06
CA VAL A 389 -11.82 7.62 10.24
C VAL A 389 -12.92 8.57 9.80
N SER A 390 -14.11 8.47 10.41
CA SER A 390 -15.14 9.49 10.19
C SER A 390 -14.58 10.85 10.66
N PRO A 391 -14.71 11.93 9.87
CA PRO A 391 -14.32 13.27 10.32
C PRO A 391 -15.01 13.70 11.63
N LYS A 392 -16.17 13.11 11.97
CA LYS A 392 -16.91 13.36 13.22
C LYS A 392 -16.27 12.67 14.45
N ASN A 393 -15.32 11.77 14.22
CA ASN A 393 -14.61 11.04 15.27
C ASN A 393 -13.13 11.49 15.37
N ILE A 394 -12.75 12.54 14.66
CA ILE A 394 -11.45 13.20 14.77
C ILE A 394 -11.65 14.47 15.59
N PHE A 395 -10.85 14.64 16.64
CA PHE A 395 -10.96 15.79 17.54
C PHE A 395 -9.61 16.49 17.68
N PRO A 396 -9.57 17.83 17.79
CA PRO A 396 -8.39 18.51 18.29
C PRO A 396 -8.11 18.05 19.73
N LYS A 397 -6.83 17.90 20.12
CA LYS A 397 -6.45 17.54 21.50
C LYS A 397 -7.11 18.40 22.57
N LYS A 398 -7.23 19.72 22.31
CA LYS A 398 -7.85 20.69 23.22
C LYS A 398 -9.32 20.36 23.55
N ASP A 399 -9.99 19.59 22.71
CA ASP A 399 -11.41 19.27 22.80
C ASP A 399 -11.64 17.84 23.36
N ILE A 400 -10.78 17.40 24.28
CA ILE A 400 -10.87 16.09 24.96
C ILE A 400 -12.26 15.83 25.59
N PHE A 401 -12.93 16.85 26.11
CA PHE A 401 -14.28 16.70 26.66
C PHE A 401 -15.29 16.31 25.59
N THR A 402 -15.16 16.87 24.38
CA THR A 402 -16.01 16.52 23.25
C THR A 402 -15.76 15.08 22.81
N PHE A 403 -14.49 14.67 22.73
CA PHE A 403 -14.10 13.27 22.46
C PHE A 403 -14.79 12.32 23.44
N ILE A 404 -14.63 12.58 24.75
CA ILE A 404 -15.22 11.75 25.82
C ILE A 404 -16.74 11.71 25.70
N SER A 405 -17.39 12.86 25.52
CA SER A 405 -18.85 12.95 25.43
C SER A 405 -19.43 12.23 24.20
N HIS A 406 -18.65 12.13 23.10
CA HIS A 406 -19.06 11.41 21.90
C HIS A 406 -18.87 9.89 22.06
N LEU A 407 -17.79 9.45 22.71
CA LEU A 407 -17.49 8.04 22.93
C LEU A 407 -18.34 7.40 24.04
N GLN A 408 -18.57 8.12 25.14
CA GLN A 408 -19.26 7.61 26.32
C GLN A 408 -20.64 6.94 26.05
N PRO A 409 -21.57 7.52 25.26
CA PRO A 409 -22.87 6.90 25.00
C PRO A 409 -22.82 5.64 24.12
N LEU A 410 -21.66 5.33 23.55
CA LEU A 410 -21.44 4.13 22.74
C LEU A 410 -21.03 2.91 23.58
N ILE A 411 -20.38 3.15 24.73
CA ILE A 411 -19.82 2.09 25.57
C ILE A 411 -20.94 1.16 26.07
N GLY A 412 -20.85 -0.11 25.71
CA GLY A 412 -21.84 -1.14 26.06
C GLY A 412 -23.16 -1.05 25.28
N ASN A 413 -23.34 -0.08 24.38
CA ASN A 413 -24.56 0.08 23.60
C ASN A 413 -24.35 -0.36 22.14
N LYS A 414 -24.66 -1.64 21.89
CA LYS A 414 -24.55 -2.27 20.56
C LYS A 414 -25.23 -1.48 19.45
N CYS A 415 -26.47 -1.04 19.66
CA CYS A 415 -27.26 -0.31 18.65
C CYS A 415 -26.60 1.01 18.26
N ASN A 416 -26.10 1.76 19.24
CA ASN A 416 -25.40 3.02 18.97
C ASN A 416 -24.08 2.79 18.23
N ILE A 417 -23.31 1.75 18.59
CA ILE A 417 -22.07 1.38 17.89
C ILE A 417 -22.35 1.00 16.44
N GLU A 418 -23.36 0.16 16.19
CA GLU A 418 -23.72 -0.26 14.82
C GLU A 418 -24.11 0.94 13.95
N LYS A 419 -24.89 1.88 14.50
CA LYS A 419 -25.24 3.13 13.81
C LYS A 419 -24.01 3.99 13.52
N ALA A 420 -23.12 4.15 14.49
CA ALA A 420 -21.90 4.94 14.34
C ALA A 420 -20.93 4.30 13.35
N LEU A 421 -20.83 2.97 13.33
CA LEU A 421 -20.01 2.24 12.37
C LEU A 421 -20.55 2.41 10.95
N LYS A 422 -21.86 2.30 10.74
CA LYS A 422 -22.48 2.57 9.43
C LYS A 422 -22.14 3.98 8.96
N GLN A 423 -22.24 4.97 9.85
CA GLN A 423 -21.86 6.34 9.54
C GLN A 423 -20.36 6.47 9.21
N GLN A 424 -19.47 5.76 9.91
CA GLN A 424 -18.04 5.73 9.57
C GLN A 424 -17.81 5.19 8.15
N LEU A 425 -18.46 4.10 7.78
CA LEU A 425 -18.32 3.53 6.42
C LEU A 425 -18.85 4.49 5.34
N GLU A 426 -19.96 5.20 5.61
CA GLU A 426 -20.51 6.22 4.72
C GLU A 426 -19.59 7.44 4.60
N ASP A 427 -19.10 7.96 5.72
CA ASP A 427 -18.19 9.12 5.77
C ASP A 427 -16.81 8.79 5.16
N CYS A 428 -16.37 7.53 5.22
CA CYS A 428 -15.16 7.02 4.54
C CYS A 428 -15.42 6.61 3.08
N HIS A 429 -16.61 6.88 2.55
CA HIS A 429 -17.00 6.66 1.16
C HIS A 429 -16.80 5.22 0.67
N VAL A 430 -17.09 4.22 1.51
CA VAL A 430 -17.06 2.82 1.11
C VAL A 430 -18.09 2.58 0.02
N SER A 431 -17.64 2.06 -1.12
CA SER A 431 -18.50 1.79 -2.26
C SER A 431 -19.04 0.36 -2.24
N SER A 432 -20.05 0.11 -3.06
CA SER A 432 -20.71 -1.18 -3.24
C SER A 432 -20.52 -1.71 -4.65
N SER A 433 -20.75 -3.01 -4.84
CA SER A 433 -20.66 -3.66 -6.16
C SER A 433 -21.61 -3.07 -7.18
N THR A 434 -22.81 -2.65 -6.77
CA THR A 434 -23.81 -2.02 -7.63
C THR A 434 -23.35 -0.64 -8.10
N GLN A 435 -22.66 0.13 -7.25
CA GLN A 435 -22.06 1.41 -7.66
C GLN A 435 -20.95 1.19 -8.67
N TYR A 436 -20.06 0.21 -8.47
CA TYR A 436 -19.04 -0.14 -9.46
C TYR A 436 -19.64 -0.53 -10.81
N GLN A 437 -20.67 -1.38 -10.81
CA GLN A 437 -21.35 -1.80 -12.03
C GLN A 437 -22.05 -0.63 -12.74
N SER A 438 -22.65 0.30 -11.99
CA SER A 438 -23.28 1.50 -12.54
C SER A 438 -22.27 2.51 -13.11
N VAL A 439 -21.13 2.68 -12.43
CA VAL A 439 -20.09 3.64 -12.85
C VAL A 439 -19.21 3.07 -13.96
N ILE A 440 -18.98 1.77 -14.05
CA ILE A 440 -18.10 1.20 -15.08
C ILE A 440 -18.85 0.91 -16.38
N ASN A 441 -20.12 0.53 -16.33
CA ASN A 441 -20.96 0.34 -17.51
C ASN A 441 -21.43 1.70 -18.06
#